data_AF-A0A410DZN6-F1
#
_entry.id   AF-A0A410DZN6-F1
#
_cell.length_a   1.000
_cell.length_b   1.000
_cell.length_c   1.000
_cell.angle_alpha   90.00
_cell.angle_beta   90.00
_cell.angle_gamma   90.00
#
_symmetry.space_group_name_H-M   'P 1'
#
loop_
_entity.id
_entity.type
_entity.pdbx_description
1 polymer ?
#
loop_
_entity_poly.entity_id
_entity_poly.type
_entity_poly.pdbx_seq_one_letter_code
_entity_poly.pdbx_strand_id
1 'polypeptide(L)'
;MSLESLKRRRSEYRKKLAEEKAKLDEYRKKAEALDDLYKKMKEKKSDMKGLDKDLKSFSDESYPYWQGNVFRNRYEVKVKTDLIDDGYDKMIDIIDANLDEINNERTRYENLVYESNGIIGRIEEAINSIITRIENWVN
;
A
#
# COMPACT_ATOMS: atom_id res chain seq x y z
N MET A 1 -7.37 -14.66 -45.82
CA MET A 1 -8.02 -14.18 -44.58
C MET A 1 -9.44 -13.78 -44.96
N SER A 2 -10.49 -14.31 -44.32
CA SER A 2 -11.90 -14.02 -44.69
C SER A 2 -12.52 -12.92 -43.82
N LEU A 3 -13.58 -12.28 -44.28
CA LEU A 3 -14.35 -11.30 -43.50
C LEU A 3 -14.82 -11.85 -42.15
N GLU A 4 -15.31 -13.09 -42.12
CA GLU A 4 -15.71 -13.76 -40.88
C GLU A 4 -14.52 -14.01 -39.93
N SER A 5 -13.34 -14.35 -40.47
CA SER A 5 -12.13 -14.48 -39.65
C SER A 5 -11.69 -13.15 -39.02
N LEU A 6 -11.89 -12.01 -39.71
CA LEU A 6 -11.61 -10.67 -39.18
C LEU A 6 -12.61 -10.27 -38.10
N LYS A 7 -13.91 -10.49 -38.32
CA LYS A 7 -14.97 -10.23 -37.33
C LYS A 7 -14.75 -11.03 -36.05
N ARG A 8 -14.42 -12.32 -36.17
CA ARG A 8 -14.08 -13.19 -35.05
C ARG A 8 -12.88 -12.64 -34.27
N ARG A 9 -11.80 -12.33 -34.96
CA ARG A 9 -10.58 -11.79 -34.34
C ARG A 9 -10.83 -10.45 -33.63
N ARG A 10 -11.67 -9.58 -34.20
CA ARG A 10 -12.14 -8.34 -33.54
C ARG A 10 -12.87 -8.62 -32.23
N SER A 11 -13.76 -9.62 -32.22
CA SER A 11 -14.50 -10.03 -31.02
C SER A 11 -13.54 -10.57 -29.94
N GLU A 12 -12.57 -11.40 -30.32
CA GLU A 12 -11.55 -11.93 -29.41
C GLU A 12 -10.72 -10.80 -28.76
N TYR A 13 -10.26 -9.81 -29.55
CA TYR A 13 -9.53 -8.66 -28.98
C TYR A 13 -10.42 -7.77 -28.10
N ARG A 14 -11.71 -7.58 -28.42
CA ARG A 14 -12.63 -6.86 -27.53
C ARG A 14 -12.83 -7.57 -26.19
N LYS A 15 -12.86 -8.90 -26.20
CA LYS A 15 -12.92 -9.68 -24.95
C LYS A 15 -11.66 -9.48 -24.12
N LYS A 16 -10.48 -9.59 -24.74
CA LYS A 16 -9.20 -9.31 -24.07
C LYS A 16 -9.10 -7.88 -23.52
N LEU A 17 -9.62 -6.90 -24.27
CA LEU A 17 -9.68 -5.51 -23.83
C LEU A 17 -10.52 -5.34 -22.57
N ALA A 18 -11.68 -6.00 -22.51
CA ALA A 18 -12.55 -5.96 -21.34
C ALA A 18 -11.89 -6.64 -20.13
N GLU A 19 -11.25 -7.79 -20.33
CA GLU A 19 -10.51 -8.50 -19.28
C GLU A 19 -9.36 -7.64 -18.71
N GLU A 20 -8.55 -7.02 -19.56
CA GLU A 20 -7.46 -6.15 -19.11
C GLU A 20 -7.96 -4.86 -18.45
N LYS A 21 -9.08 -4.27 -18.92
CA LYS A 21 -9.72 -3.14 -18.25
C LYS A 21 -10.24 -3.50 -16.85
N ALA A 22 -10.75 -4.71 -16.66
CA ALA A 22 -11.17 -5.20 -15.35
C ALA A 22 -9.99 -5.36 -14.39
N LYS A 23 -8.86 -5.93 -14.85
CA LYS A 23 -7.62 -6.02 -14.06
C LYS A 23 -7.08 -4.65 -13.67
N LEU A 24 -7.07 -3.70 -14.62
CA LEU A 24 -6.65 -2.33 -14.36
C LEU A 24 -7.47 -1.67 -13.25
N ASP A 25 -8.79 -1.85 -13.26
CA ASP A 25 -9.68 -1.35 -12.20
C ASP A 25 -9.39 -2.00 -10.85
N GLU A 26 -9.16 -3.32 -10.83
CA GLU A 26 -8.78 -4.04 -9.61
C GLU A 26 -7.45 -3.54 -9.03
N TYR A 27 -6.43 -3.35 -9.86
CA TYR A 27 -5.13 -2.84 -9.41
C TYR A 27 -5.23 -1.42 -8.86
N ARG A 28 -6.04 -0.56 -9.47
CA ARG A 28 -6.30 0.79 -8.96
C ARG A 28 -6.96 0.77 -7.59
N LYS A 29 -7.99 -0.07 -7.40
CA LYS A 29 -8.65 -0.25 -6.10
C LYS A 29 -7.69 -0.74 -5.02
N LYS A 30 -6.80 -1.68 -5.35
CA LYS A 30 -5.79 -2.18 -4.41
C LYS A 30 -4.77 -1.10 -4.05
N ALA A 31 -4.30 -0.33 -5.02
CA ALA A 31 -3.40 0.80 -4.77
C ALA A 31 -4.03 1.87 -3.87
N GLU A 32 -5.31 2.20 -4.09
CA GLU A 32 -6.07 3.13 -3.26
C GLU A 32 -6.25 2.61 -1.82
N ALA A 33 -6.61 1.34 -1.66
CA ALA A 33 -6.73 0.72 -0.34
C ALA A 33 -5.40 0.71 0.42
N LEU A 34 -4.27 0.52 -0.27
CA LEU A 34 -2.94 0.60 0.33
C LEU A 34 -2.57 2.03 0.73
N ASP A 35 -2.94 3.04 -0.06
CA ASP A 35 -2.73 4.45 0.29
C ASP A 35 -3.51 4.85 1.55
N ASP A 36 -4.75 4.40 1.67
CA ASP A 36 -5.57 4.61 2.88
C ASP A 36 -5.00 3.89 4.10
N LEU A 37 -4.53 2.65 3.94
CA LEU A 37 -3.89 1.89 5.00
C LEU A 37 -2.59 2.58 5.47
N TYR A 38 -1.78 3.05 4.51
CA TYR A 38 -0.54 3.78 4.78
C TYR A 38 -0.81 5.05 5.60
N LYS A 39 -1.81 5.86 5.22
CA LYS A 39 -2.19 7.06 5.97
C LYS A 39 -2.60 6.74 7.41
N LYS A 40 -3.48 5.75 7.59
CA LYS A 40 -3.93 5.32 8.93
C LYS A 40 -2.78 4.81 9.78
N MET A 41 -1.88 4.02 9.21
CA MET A 41 -0.73 3.48 9.93
C MET A 41 0.28 4.58 10.28
N LYS A 42 0.45 5.58 9.41
CA LYS A 42 1.27 6.77 9.68
C LYS A 42 0.70 7.63 10.81
N GLU A 43 -0.62 7.79 10.87
CA GLU A 43 -1.30 8.45 12.00
C GLU A 43 -1.04 7.68 13.30
N LYS A 44 -1.23 6.35 13.28
CA LYS A 44 -0.96 5.50 14.46
C LYS A 44 0.49 5.55 14.94
N LYS A 45 1.46 5.61 14.00
CA LYS A 45 2.87 5.85 14.34
C LYS A 45 3.04 7.17 15.08
N SER A 46 2.37 8.23 14.64
CA SER A 46 2.45 9.55 15.26
C SER A 46 1.88 9.54 16.68
N ASP A 47 0.72 8.90 16.88
CA ASP A 47 0.11 8.73 18.20
C ASP A 47 1.07 7.98 19.14
N MET A 48 1.66 6.88 18.65
CA MET A 48 2.60 6.05 19.42
C MET A 48 3.87 6.82 19.82
N LYS A 49 4.41 7.65 18.91
CA LYS A 49 5.54 8.54 19.21
C LYS A 49 5.22 9.61 20.24
N GLY A 50 3.98 10.10 20.25
CA GLY A 50 3.49 11.02 21.29
C GLY A 50 3.53 10.37 22.66
N LEU A 51 2.94 9.17 22.77
CA LEU A 51 2.93 8.39 24.01
C LEU A 51 4.34 8.01 24.49
N ASP A 52 5.22 7.58 23.58
CA ASP A 52 6.62 7.29 23.89
C ASP A 52 7.33 8.50 24.49
N LYS A 53 7.16 9.68 23.89
CA LYS A 53 7.75 10.93 24.37
C LYS A 53 7.21 11.33 25.75
N ASP A 54 5.91 11.17 25.97
CA ASP A 54 5.28 11.48 27.25
C ASP A 54 5.81 10.53 28.34
N LEU A 55 5.97 9.24 28.01
CA LEU A 55 6.50 8.25 28.94
C LEU A 55 7.99 8.47 29.25
N LYS A 56 8.80 8.83 28.24
CA LYS A 56 10.19 9.26 28.41
C LYS A 56 10.28 10.46 29.35
N SER A 57 9.47 11.50 29.11
CA SER A 57 9.43 12.70 29.94
C SER A 57 9.04 12.40 31.39
N PHE A 58 7.99 11.57 31.59
CA PHE A 58 7.60 11.10 32.92
C PHE A 58 8.71 10.31 33.62
N SER A 59 9.42 9.44 32.89
CA SER A 59 10.50 8.63 33.45
C SER A 59 11.73 9.43 33.87
N ASP A 60 11.93 10.60 33.26
CA ASP A 60 13.06 11.50 33.53
C ASP A 60 12.73 12.55 34.63
N GLU A 61 11.46 12.70 35.01
CA GLU A 61 11.05 13.59 36.11
C GLU A 61 11.45 13.03 37.49
N SER A 62 12.04 13.90 38.32
CA SER A 62 12.36 13.59 39.71
C SER A 62 11.22 14.02 40.62
N TYR A 63 10.64 13.08 41.37
CA TYR A 63 9.53 13.33 42.30
C TYR A 63 10.01 13.30 43.76
N PRO A 64 10.54 14.43 44.30
CA PRO A 64 11.16 14.47 45.62
C PRO A 64 10.19 14.15 46.78
N TYR A 65 8.88 14.34 46.59
CA TYR A 65 7.86 14.04 47.61
C TYR A 65 7.24 12.64 47.48
N TRP A 66 7.55 11.92 46.40
CA TRP A 66 7.03 10.58 46.13
C TRP A 66 8.18 9.57 46.14
N GLN A 67 8.82 9.45 47.30
CA GLN A 67 9.69 8.32 47.58
C GLN A 67 8.82 7.24 48.22
N GLY A 68 8.43 6.24 47.43
CA GLY A 68 7.81 5.03 47.95
C GLY A 68 8.62 4.46 49.13
N ASN A 69 7.95 3.66 49.97
CA ASN A 69 8.47 3.17 51.24
C ASN A 69 9.97 2.80 51.16
N VAL A 70 10.79 3.53 51.92
CA VAL A 70 12.26 3.64 51.83
C VAL A 70 12.98 2.32 52.19
N PHE A 71 12.23 1.25 52.48
CA PHE A 71 12.74 -0.08 52.76
C PHE A 71 12.46 -1.05 51.61
N ARG A 72 13.51 -1.27 50.79
CA ARG A 72 13.80 -2.44 49.92
C ARG A 72 13.60 -2.34 48.42
N ASN A 73 12.68 -1.53 47.88
CA ASN A 73 12.55 -1.40 46.42
C ASN A 73 12.69 0.06 46.02
N ARG A 74 13.91 0.49 45.64
CA ARG A 74 14.03 1.68 44.77
C ARG A 74 13.15 1.40 43.55
N TYR A 75 12.41 2.39 43.08
CA TYR A 75 11.67 2.29 41.82
C TYR A 75 12.65 1.81 40.75
N GLU A 76 12.60 0.52 40.40
CA GLU A 76 13.50 -0.04 39.41
C GLU A 76 13.18 0.63 38.09
N VAL A 77 14.23 0.91 37.31
CA VAL A 77 14.21 1.54 35.98
C VAL A 77 13.47 0.68 34.93
N LYS A 78 12.59 -0.24 35.35
CA LYS A 78 11.73 -1.09 34.50
C LYS A 78 10.83 -0.28 33.58
N VAL A 79 10.43 0.93 33.96
CA VAL A 79 9.68 1.81 33.06
C VAL A 79 10.49 2.16 31.81
N LYS A 80 11.81 2.41 31.96
CA LYS A 80 12.68 2.72 30.83
C LYS A 80 12.94 1.49 29.97
N THR A 81 13.30 0.37 30.60
CA THR A 81 13.66 -0.83 29.84
C THR A 81 12.42 -1.55 29.27
N ASP A 82 11.41 -1.83 30.08
CA ASP A 82 10.28 -2.69 29.69
C ASP A 82 9.21 -1.94 28.88
N LEU A 83 8.92 -0.69 29.24
CA LEU A 83 7.86 0.08 28.57
C LEU A 83 8.42 0.91 27.40
N ILE A 84 9.54 1.61 27.60
CA ILE A 84 10.11 2.49 26.57
C ILE A 84 10.91 1.70 25.54
N ASP A 85 12.05 1.13 25.94
CA ASP A 85 13.01 0.51 25.02
C ASP A 85 12.43 -0.77 24.39
N ASP A 86 11.88 -1.67 25.21
CA ASP A 86 11.35 -2.97 24.75
C ASP A 86 9.88 -2.93 24.32
N GLY A 87 9.18 -1.82 24.58
CA GLY A 87 7.76 -1.66 24.29
C GLY A 87 7.51 -0.69 23.14
N TYR A 88 7.50 0.61 23.45
CA TYR A 88 7.15 1.67 22.50
C TYR A 88 8.14 1.77 21.34
N ASP A 89 9.45 1.76 21.60
CA ASP A 89 10.46 1.87 20.54
C ASP A 89 10.37 0.68 19.57
N LYS A 90 10.27 -0.57 20.08
CA LYS A 90 10.06 -1.76 19.22
C LYS A 90 8.76 -1.70 18.43
N MET A 91 7.67 -1.21 19.03
CA MET A 91 6.38 -1.12 18.34
C MET A 91 6.43 -0.09 17.21
N ILE A 92 7.16 1.02 17.41
CA ILE A 92 7.43 2.03 16.37
C ILE A 92 8.25 1.41 15.23
N ASP A 93 9.29 0.64 15.54
CA ASP A 93 10.10 -0.05 14.52
C ASP A 93 9.29 -1.05 13.67
N ILE A 94 8.39 -1.80 14.31
CA ILE A 94 7.46 -2.71 13.60
C ILE A 94 6.51 -1.92 12.69
N ILE A 95 6.00 -0.79 13.17
CA ILE A 95 5.15 0.08 12.34
C ILE A 95 5.94 0.62 11.14
N ASP A 96 7.22 0.91 11.31
CA ASP A 96 8.09 1.41 10.23
C ASP A 96 8.33 0.35 9.16
N ALA A 97 8.66 -0.87 9.56
CA ALA A 97 8.78 -2.00 8.64
C ALA A 97 7.49 -2.24 7.86
N ASN A 98 6.33 -2.18 8.53
CA ASN A 98 5.04 -2.36 7.87
C ASN A 98 4.72 -1.22 6.90
N LEU A 99 5.06 0.04 7.24
CA LEU A 99 4.89 1.18 6.34
C LEU A 99 5.75 1.03 5.08
N ASP A 100 6.99 0.54 5.22
CA ASP A 100 7.88 0.26 4.10
C ASP A 100 7.32 -0.85 3.20
N GLU A 101 6.80 -1.95 3.79
CA GLU A 101 6.14 -3.02 3.04
C GLU A 101 4.92 -2.53 2.27
N ILE A 102 4.05 -1.74 2.91
CA ILE A 102 2.88 -1.14 2.26
C ILE A 102 3.31 -0.26 1.09
N ASN A 103 4.37 0.53 1.27
CA ASN A 103 4.87 1.41 0.21
C ASN A 103 5.44 0.60 -0.97
N ASN A 104 6.17 -0.48 -0.70
CA ASN A 104 6.67 -1.39 -1.74
C ASN A 104 5.53 -2.03 -2.54
N GLU A 105 4.49 -2.53 -1.86
CA GLU A 105 3.32 -3.10 -2.52
C GLU A 105 2.53 -2.05 -3.31
N ARG A 106 2.43 -0.81 -2.81
CA ARG A 106 1.83 0.30 -3.56
C ARG A 106 2.58 0.56 -4.88
N THR A 107 3.91 0.69 -4.83
CA THR A 107 4.74 0.86 -6.03
C THR A 107 4.56 -0.30 -7.01
N ARG A 108 4.45 -1.53 -6.50
CA ARG A 108 4.16 -2.70 -7.31
C ARG A 108 2.81 -2.58 -8.05
N TYR A 109 1.75 -2.15 -7.37
CA TYR A 109 0.44 -1.96 -8.03
C TYR A 109 0.44 -0.79 -9.01
N GLU A 110 1.15 0.30 -8.72
CA GLU A 110 1.34 1.41 -9.67
C GLU A 110 2.03 0.91 -10.96
N ASN A 111 3.06 0.07 -10.84
CA ASN A 111 3.72 -0.55 -11.98
C ASN A 111 2.78 -1.46 -12.79
N LEU A 112 1.96 -2.27 -12.11
CA LEU A 112 0.95 -3.11 -12.78
C LEU A 112 -0.09 -2.28 -13.53
N VAL A 113 -0.49 -1.13 -12.99
CA VAL A 113 -1.37 -0.18 -13.67
C VAL A 113 -0.72 0.36 -14.94
N TYR A 114 0.56 0.76 -14.89
CA TYR A 114 1.29 1.21 -16.08
C TYR A 114 1.40 0.12 -17.15
N GLU A 115 1.70 -1.11 -16.75
CA GLU A 115 1.78 -2.26 -17.65
C GLU A 115 0.44 -2.54 -18.33
N SER A 116 -0.66 -2.61 -17.56
CA SER A 116 -2.01 -2.82 -18.09
C SER A 116 -2.42 -1.73 -19.08
N ASN A 117 -2.09 -0.45 -18.82
CA ASN A 117 -2.35 0.63 -19.78
C ASN A 117 -1.60 0.41 -21.12
N GLY A 118 -0.35 -0.03 -21.06
CA GLY A 118 0.43 -0.36 -22.26
C GLY A 118 -0.16 -1.52 -23.07
N ILE A 119 -0.61 -2.58 -22.38
CA ILE A 119 -1.28 -3.73 -23.00
C ILE A 119 -2.61 -3.29 -23.65
N ILE A 120 -3.41 -2.49 -22.94
CA ILE A 120 -4.68 -1.95 -23.44
C ILE A 120 -4.46 -1.18 -24.74
N GLY A 121 -3.46 -0.28 -24.79
CA GLY A 121 -3.15 0.48 -26.00
C GLY A 121 -2.83 -0.42 -27.20
N ARG A 122 -1.99 -1.45 -27.01
CA ARG A 122 -1.67 -2.42 -28.08
C ARG A 122 -2.90 -3.20 -28.57
N ILE A 123 -3.83 -3.53 -27.66
CA ILE A 123 -5.08 -4.22 -28.02
C ILE A 123 -5.98 -3.28 -28.83
N GLU A 124 -6.09 -2.01 -28.44
CA GLU A 124 -6.87 -1.00 -29.15
C GLU A 124 -6.32 -0.74 -30.56
N GLU A 125 -4.99 -0.65 -30.72
CA GLU A 125 -4.32 -0.59 -32.02
C GLU A 125 -4.64 -1.82 -32.90
N ALA A 126 -4.59 -3.03 -32.33
CA ALA A 126 -4.92 -4.24 -33.05
C ALA A 126 -6.39 -4.28 -33.50
N ILE A 127 -7.31 -3.81 -32.66
CA ILE A 127 -8.73 -3.67 -33.01
C ILE A 127 -8.90 -2.69 -34.18
N ASN A 128 -8.25 -1.53 -34.11
CA ASN A 128 -8.32 -0.51 -35.17
C ASN A 128 -7.79 -1.06 -36.50
N SER A 129 -6.65 -1.75 -36.50
CA SER A 129 -6.11 -2.40 -37.69
C SER A 129 -7.09 -3.41 -38.31
N ILE A 130 -7.80 -4.18 -37.48
CA ILE A 130 -8.82 -5.12 -37.96
C ILE A 130 -10.04 -4.40 -38.52
N ILE A 131 -10.48 -3.30 -37.90
CA ILE A 131 -11.59 -2.47 -38.40
C ILE A 131 -11.25 -1.92 -39.79
N THR A 132 -10.09 -1.31 -39.97
CA THR A 132 -9.65 -0.80 -41.28
C THR A 132 -9.58 -1.90 -42.34
N ARG A 133 -9.12 -3.10 -41.98
CA ARG A 133 -9.14 -4.25 -42.89
C ARG A 133 -10.56 -4.67 -43.27
N ILE A 134 -11.50 -4.64 -42.34
CA ILE A 134 -12.92 -4.95 -42.62
C ILE A 134 -13.51 -3.89 -43.56
N GLU A 135 -13.25 -2.61 -43.32
CA GLU A 135 -13.71 -1.51 -44.17
C GLU A 135 -13.19 -1.65 -45.61
N ASN A 136 -11.89 -1.90 -45.77
CA ASN A 136 -11.27 -2.15 -47.08
C ASN A 136 -11.78 -3.42 -47.78
N TRP A 137 -12.41 -4.35 -47.06
CA TRP A 137 -13.01 -5.56 -47.63
C TRP A 137 -14.45 -5.34 -48.10
N VAL A 138 -15.14 -4.32 -47.57
CA VAL A 138 -16.56 -4.03 -47.84
C VAL A 138 -16.70 -2.90 -48.87
N ASN A 139 -15.69 -2.04 -48.98
CA ASN A 139 -15.52 -1.09 -50.10
C ASN A 139 -15.06 -1.79 -51.37
#